data_AF-A0A0N4XKK1-F1
#
_entry.id   AF-A0A0N4XKK1-F1
#
_cell.length_a   1.000
_cell.length_b   1.000
_cell.length_c   1.000
_cell.angle_alpha   90.00
_cell.angle_beta   90.00
_cell.angle_gamma   90.00
#
_symmetry.space_group_name_H-M   'P 1'
#
loop_
_entity.id
_entity.type
_entity.pdbx_description
1 polymer ?
#
loop_
_entity_poly.entity_id
_entity_poly.type
_entity_poly.pdbx_seq_one_letter_code
_entity_poly.pdbx_strand_id
1 'polypeptide(L)'
;MWFLNKGVCKITEWLPLRSKRRYHVFHVGQGAFLGIRNVLLQNWKGGSLPLMWPRRRYETTTYCEVVEINKDAIVELITAEPSIYKIISNEVQGNRLITELRHMCKKKHQTNANTFWTSFQRYGKSLTKAEQLNVPEGRIGVVGCWTQITLVAPQAALNSHLHIKGPAKLWVEPADPRAPGMVYFEKIRYEEPDDAVADDKSCISLKRYGPKKVRCFLNLVTNCKNIERWNFLYNL
;
A
#
# COMPACT_ATOMS: atom_id res chain seq x y z
N MET A 1 -3.23 14.45 8.51
CA MET A 1 -4.35 13.70 7.88
C MET A 1 -5.44 14.72 7.63
N TRP A 2 -6.38 14.50 6.72
CA TRP A 2 -7.45 15.47 6.49
C TRP A 2 -8.80 14.78 6.45
N PHE A 3 -9.84 15.44 6.95
CA PHE A 3 -11.23 15.03 6.79
C PHE A 3 -11.88 15.89 5.70
N LEU A 4 -12.47 15.25 4.70
CA LEU A 4 -13.11 15.93 3.58
C LEU A 4 -14.54 16.33 3.97
N ASN A 5 -14.71 17.59 4.38
CA ASN A 5 -16.01 18.14 4.78
C ASN A 5 -16.93 18.37 3.59
N LYS A 6 -16.37 18.74 2.43
CA LYS A 6 -17.12 18.97 1.18
C LYS A 6 -16.24 18.72 -0.03
N GLY A 7 -16.84 18.25 -1.12
CA GLY A 7 -16.19 18.10 -2.42
C GLY A 7 -15.74 16.67 -2.73
N VAL A 8 -14.94 16.53 -3.78
CA VAL A 8 -14.43 15.26 -4.28
C VAL A 8 -12.93 15.37 -4.55
N CYS A 9 -12.18 14.39 -4.04
CA CYS A 9 -10.76 14.23 -4.27
C CYS A 9 -10.49 12.97 -5.09
N LYS A 10 -9.67 13.10 -6.13
CA LYS A 10 -9.05 12.00 -6.85
C LYS A 10 -7.80 11.55 -6.11
N ILE A 11 -7.66 10.25 -5.93
CA ILE A 11 -6.49 9.61 -5.34
C ILE A 11 -5.85 8.73 -6.42
N THR A 12 -4.58 9.00 -6.70
CA THR A 12 -3.75 8.15 -7.55
C THR A 12 -2.77 7.40 -6.66
N GLU A 13 -2.84 6.07 -6.67
CA GLU A 13 -1.92 5.18 -5.94
C GLU A 13 -1.02 4.44 -6.93
N TRP A 14 0.30 4.52 -6.74
CA TRP A 14 1.28 3.76 -7.51
C TRP A 14 1.78 2.56 -6.73
N LEU A 15 1.86 1.43 -7.42
CA LEU A 15 2.47 0.22 -6.89
C LEU A 15 3.99 0.35 -6.91
N PRO A 16 4.71 -0.13 -5.89
CA PRO A 16 6.17 -0.10 -5.87
C PRO A 16 6.75 -0.94 -7.02
N LEU A 17 7.65 -0.30 -7.80
CA LEU A 17 8.60 -0.83 -8.80
C LEU A 17 8.27 -0.78 -10.31
N ARG A 18 9.38 -0.51 -11.03
CA ARG A 18 9.78 -0.48 -12.45
C ARG A 18 8.82 -0.14 -13.59
N SER A 19 7.51 -0.36 -13.51
CA SER A 19 6.62 0.10 -14.59
C SER A 19 5.87 1.36 -14.17
N LYS A 20 6.20 2.49 -14.82
CA LYS A 20 5.51 3.79 -14.62
C LYS A 20 3.99 3.75 -14.90
N ARG A 21 3.45 2.59 -15.30
CA ARG A 21 2.07 2.38 -15.74
C ARG A 21 1.19 1.65 -14.73
N ARG A 22 1.73 1.13 -13.61
CA ARG A 22 0.93 0.43 -12.59
C ARG A 22 0.47 1.36 -11.49
N TYR A 23 -0.68 1.97 -11.73
CA TYR A 23 -1.37 2.82 -10.76
C TYR A 23 -2.87 2.53 -10.75
N HIS A 24 -3.51 2.89 -9.65
CA HIS A 24 -4.94 2.85 -9.47
C HIS A 24 -5.46 4.25 -9.14
N VAL A 25 -6.49 4.67 -9.87
CA VAL A 25 -7.18 5.95 -9.63
C VAL A 25 -8.55 5.64 -9.04
N PHE A 26 -8.89 6.35 -7.98
CA PHE A 26 -10.22 6.32 -7.39
C PHE A 26 -10.59 7.70 -6.85
N HIS A 27 -11.87 7.92 -6.62
CA HIS A 27 -12.39 9.18 -6.09
C HIS A 27 -12.99 8.94 -4.72
N VAL A 28 -12.84 9.92 -3.84
CA VAL A 28 -13.46 9.95 -2.52
C VAL A 28 -14.22 11.27 -2.37
N GLY A 29 -15.41 11.19 -1.78
CA GLY A 29 -16.28 12.34 -1.55
C GLY A 29 -16.32 12.77 -0.09
N GLN A 30 -17.24 13.69 0.20
CA GLN A 30 -17.57 14.16 1.55
C GLN A 30 -17.67 13.00 2.57
N GLY A 31 -17.11 13.22 3.77
CA GLY A 31 -17.04 12.24 4.85
C GLY A 31 -15.80 11.35 4.83
N ALA A 32 -14.97 11.41 3.80
CA ALA A 32 -13.77 10.58 3.70
C ALA A 32 -12.54 11.18 4.42
N PHE A 33 -11.68 10.31 4.94
CA PHE A 33 -10.36 10.69 5.43
C PHE A 33 -9.28 10.58 4.34
N LEU A 34 -8.57 11.67 4.09
CA LEU A 34 -7.42 11.73 3.21
C LEU A 34 -6.13 11.53 4.00
N GLY A 35 -5.24 10.68 3.49
CA GLY A 35 -3.96 10.40 4.15
C GLY A 35 -4.09 9.51 5.39
N ILE A 36 -5.13 8.70 5.50
CA ILE A 36 -5.39 7.78 6.64
C ILE A 36 -4.18 6.90 7.00
N ARG A 37 -3.38 6.51 6.01
CA ARG A 37 -2.14 5.74 6.17
C ARG A 37 -1.09 6.43 7.06
N ASN A 38 -1.20 7.74 7.29
CA ASN A 38 -0.31 8.48 8.19
C ASN A 38 -0.46 8.03 9.66
N VAL A 39 -1.57 7.37 10.00
CA VAL A 39 -1.74 6.66 11.28
C VAL A 39 -0.66 5.60 11.46
N LEU A 40 -0.36 4.83 10.40
CA LEU A 40 0.63 3.74 10.46
C LEU A 40 2.06 4.26 10.67
N LEU A 41 2.32 5.48 10.18
CA LEU A 41 3.60 6.18 10.35
C LEU A 41 3.79 6.78 11.75
N GLN A 42 2.73 6.89 12.56
CA GLN A 42 2.87 7.41 13.92
C GLN A 42 3.67 6.45 14.76
N ASN A 43 4.75 6.94 15.38
CA ASN A 43 5.69 6.17 16.18
C ASN A 43 6.34 4.99 15.43
N TRP A 44 6.35 5.04 14.10
CA TRP A 44 7.09 4.09 13.28
C TRP A 44 8.60 4.26 13.55
N LYS A 45 9.25 3.18 13.99
CA LYS A 45 10.68 3.18 14.35
C LYS A 45 11.59 2.57 13.29
N GLY A 46 11.04 1.95 12.24
CA GLY A 46 11.86 1.34 11.20
C GLY A 46 12.63 2.38 10.38
N GLY A 47 13.91 2.09 10.09
CA GLY A 47 14.78 3.00 9.34
C GLY A 47 14.35 3.24 7.89
N SER A 48 13.45 2.41 7.36
CA SER A 48 12.85 2.54 6.03
C SER A 48 11.39 2.09 6.07
N LEU A 49 10.59 2.56 5.10
CA LEU A 49 9.23 2.06 4.91
C LEU A 49 9.25 0.63 4.34
N PRO A 50 8.22 -0.18 4.59
CA PRO A 50 8.11 -1.50 3.99
C PRO A 50 8.20 -1.42 2.47
N LEU A 51 8.81 -2.43 1.85
CA LEU A 51 9.04 -2.50 0.41
C LEU A 51 7.75 -2.30 -0.41
N MET A 52 6.64 -2.79 0.14
CA MET A 52 5.32 -2.77 -0.50
C MET A 52 4.53 -1.47 -0.24
N TRP A 53 5.10 -0.50 0.48
CA TRP A 53 4.42 0.76 0.80
C TRP A 53 4.13 1.60 -0.45
N PRO A 54 2.86 1.87 -0.77
CA PRO A 54 2.51 2.53 -2.03
C PRO A 54 2.79 4.04 -1.99
N ARG A 55 3.10 4.63 -3.15
CA ARG A 55 3.10 6.09 -3.31
C ARG A 55 1.66 6.55 -3.61
N ARG A 56 1.23 7.69 -3.06
CA ARG A 56 -0.11 8.26 -3.33
C ARG A 56 -0.01 9.74 -3.62
N ARG A 57 -0.87 10.22 -4.51
CA ARG A 57 -1.13 11.63 -4.83
C ARG A 57 -2.62 11.88 -4.65
N TYR A 58 -2.92 13.03 -4.06
CA TYR A 58 -4.28 13.52 -3.82
C TYR A 58 -4.47 14.76 -4.69
N GLU A 59 -5.58 14.82 -5.42
CA GLU A 59 -5.91 15.91 -6.33
C GLU A 59 -7.37 16.29 -6.12
N THR A 60 -7.65 17.56 -5.85
CA THR A 60 -9.04 18.05 -5.75
C THR A 60 -9.65 18.09 -7.14
N THR A 61 -10.77 17.39 -7.36
CA THR A 61 -11.50 17.44 -8.64
C THR A 61 -12.62 18.47 -8.65
N THR A 62 -13.09 18.86 -7.45
CA THR A 62 -14.03 19.95 -7.23
C THR A 62 -13.44 20.93 -6.22
N TYR A 63 -14.15 22.03 -5.94
CA TYR A 63 -13.91 22.78 -4.71
C TYR A 63 -14.04 21.84 -3.51
N CYS A 64 -13.05 21.87 -2.62
CA CYS A 64 -12.98 20.99 -1.46
C CYS A 64 -12.79 21.81 -0.18
N GLU A 65 -13.57 21.49 0.84
CA GLU A 65 -13.36 21.97 2.21
C GLU A 65 -12.80 20.81 3.01
N VAL A 66 -11.64 21.02 3.62
CA VAL A 66 -10.93 19.99 4.39
C VAL A 66 -10.62 20.48 5.78
N VAL A 67 -10.79 19.60 6.76
CA VAL A 67 -10.36 19.82 8.14
C VAL A 67 -9.03 19.10 8.33
N GLU A 68 -7.99 19.83 8.71
CA GLU A 68 -6.71 19.22 9.04
C GLU A 68 -6.78 18.52 10.40
N ILE A 69 -6.28 17.29 10.42
CA ILE A 69 -6.05 16.50 11.64
C ILE A 69 -4.54 16.39 11.78
N ASN A 70 -4.03 17.18 12.71
CA ASN A 70 -2.60 17.28 12.99
C ASN A 70 -2.06 15.98 13.62
N LYS A 71 -0.75 15.92 13.81
CA LYS A 71 -0.08 14.72 14.32
C LYS A 71 -0.52 14.37 15.75
N ASP A 72 -0.67 15.36 16.61
CA ASP A 72 -0.95 15.16 18.03
C ASP A 72 -2.37 14.63 18.24
N ALA A 73 -3.35 15.14 17.50
CA ALA A 73 -4.70 14.62 17.47
C ALA A 73 -4.76 13.15 17.01
N ILE A 74 -3.91 12.75 16.06
CA ILE A 74 -3.80 11.34 15.66
C ILE A 74 -3.24 10.49 16.81
N VAL A 75 -2.24 11.00 17.55
CA VAL A 75 -1.66 10.30 18.70
C VAL A 75 -2.71 10.12 19.80
N GLU A 76 -3.45 11.18 20.13
CA GLU A 76 -4.55 11.12 21.09
C GLU A 76 -5.63 10.12 20.66
N LEU A 77 -6.03 10.14 19.40
CA LEU A 77 -7.01 9.20 18.84
C LEU A 77 -6.57 7.74 18.99
N ILE A 78 -5.31 7.41 18.63
CA ILE A 78 -4.77 6.05 18.76
C ILE A 78 -4.61 5.65 20.24
N THR A 79 -4.30 6.61 21.11
CA THR A 79 -4.16 6.36 22.54
C THR A 79 -5.50 6.04 23.17
N ALA A 80 -6.54 6.80 22.82
CA ALA A 80 -7.89 6.61 23.30
C ALA A 80 -8.52 5.32 22.75
N GLU A 81 -8.28 5.01 21.47
CA GLU A 81 -8.79 3.81 20.82
C GLU A 81 -7.70 3.09 20.01
N PRO A 82 -6.92 2.20 20.67
CA PRO A 82 -5.81 1.49 20.03
C PRO A 82 -6.23 0.60 18.85
N SER A 83 -7.48 0.15 18.79
CA SER A 83 -7.96 -0.69 17.69
C SER A 83 -7.97 0.03 16.34
N ILE A 84 -8.04 1.37 16.34
CA ILE A 84 -7.99 2.20 15.11
C ILE A 84 -6.72 1.91 14.32
N TYR A 85 -5.58 1.73 14.98
CA TYR A 85 -4.32 1.43 14.29
C TYR A 85 -4.42 0.11 13.50
N LYS A 86 -4.99 -0.93 14.12
CA LYS A 86 -5.19 -2.25 13.50
C LYS A 86 -6.22 -2.19 12.37
N ILE A 87 -7.33 -1.48 12.56
CA ILE A 87 -8.38 -1.30 11.54
C ILE A 87 -7.79 -0.62 10.30
N ILE A 88 -7.08 0.49 10.49
CA ILE A 88 -6.46 1.23 9.39
C ILE A 88 -5.36 0.40 8.72
N SER A 89 -4.56 -0.33 9.49
CA SER A 89 -3.55 -1.24 8.91
C SER A 89 -4.18 -2.27 8.00
N ASN A 90 -5.25 -2.94 8.47
CA ASN A 90 -5.98 -3.93 7.69
C ASN A 90 -6.60 -3.31 6.43
N GLU A 91 -7.21 -2.14 6.54
CA GLU A 91 -7.83 -1.45 5.41
C GLU A 91 -6.78 -1.05 4.35
N VAL A 92 -5.65 -0.46 4.78
CA VAL A 92 -4.58 -0.03 3.90
C VAL A 92 -3.91 -1.22 3.20
N GLN A 93 -3.68 -2.32 3.94
CA GLN A 93 -3.14 -3.56 3.37
C GLN A 93 -4.13 -4.26 2.45
N GLY A 94 -5.41 -4.35 2.84
CA GLY A 94 -6.46 -4.95 2.02
C GLY A 94 -6.66 -4.22 0.70
N ASN A 95 -6.77 -2.89 0.73
CA ASN A 95 -6.87 -2.07 -0.48
C ASN A 95 -5.68 -2.26 -1.42
N ARG A 96 -4.47 -2.37 -0.87
CA ARG A 96 -3.25 -2.64 -1.64
C ARG A 96 -3.30 -4.02 -2.31
N LEU A 97 -3.74 -5.05 -1.59
CA LEU A 97 -3.87 -6.41 -2.12
C LEU A 97 -4.97 -6.49 -3.20
N ILE A 98 -6.10 -5.83 -2.98
CA ILE A 98 -7.18 -5.71 -3.98
C ILE A 98 -6.65 -5.08 -5.28
N THR A 99 -5.88 -3.99 -5.18
CA THR A 99 -5.29 -3.34 -6.36
C THR A 99 -4.36 -4.30 -7.12
N GLU A 100 -3.52 -5.10 -6.43
CA GLU A 100 -2.71 -6.12 -7.10
C GLU A 100 -3.54 -7.15 -7.83
N LEU A 101 -4.54 -7.71 -7.15
CA LEU A 101 -5.41 -8.74 -7.70
C LEU A 101 -6.13 -8.22 -8.96
N ARG A 102 -6.58 -6.96 -8.97
CA ARG A 102 -7.16 -6.32 -10.15
C ARG A 102 -6.17 -6.22 -11.32
N HIS A 103 -4.90 -5.97 -11.03
CA HIS A 103 -3.85 -5.92 -12.05
C HIS A 103 -3.48 -7.33 -12.56
N MET A 104 -3.33 -8.30 -11.68
CA MET A 104 -2.94 -9.68 -12.04
C MET A 104 -4.05 -10.41 -12.81
N CYS A 105 -5.30 -10.32 -12.35
CA CYS A 105 -6.37 -11.15 -12.88
C CYS A 105 -7.03 -10.59 -14.15
N LYS A 106 -6.58 -9.43 -14.67
CA LYS A 106 -7.22 -8.64 -15.76
C LYS A 106 -8.73 -8.36 -15.58
N LYS A 107 -9.33 -8.82 -14.49
CA LYS A 107 -10.72 -8.62 -14.05
C LYS A 107 -10.80 -7.40 -13.15
N LYS A 108 -10.59 -6.22 -13.74
CA LYS A 108 -10.52 -4.92 -13.03
C LYS A 108 -11.75 -4.62 -12.15
N HIS A 109 -12.88 -5.28 -12.37
CA HIS A 109 -14.17 -4.94 -11.75
C HIS A 109 -14.74 -5.98 -10.77
N GLN A 110 -14.13 -7.16 -10.59
CA GLN A 110 -14.75 -8.23 -9.78
C GLN A 110 -14.28 -8.27 -8.31
N THR A 111 -13.09 -7.74 -8.02
CA THR A 111 -12.55 -7.73 -6.64
C THR A 111 -12.88 -6.39 -5.98
N ASN A 112 -13.87 -6.39 -5.08
CA ASN A 112 -14.17 -5.27 -4.18
C ASN A 112 -13.82 -5.66 -2.73
N ALA A 113 -13.93 -4.72 -1.79
CA ALA A 113 -13.54 -4.96 -0.40
C ALA A 113 -14.26 -6.16 0.22
N ASN A 114 -15.57 -6.28 -0.01
CA ASN A 114 -16.39 -7.36 0.58
C ASN A 114 -16.00 -8.72 0.00
N THR A 115 -15.89 -8.83 -1.33
CA THR A 115 -15.49 -10.10 -1.97
C THR A 115 -14.07 -10.50 -1.61
N PHE A 116 -13.18 -9.52 -1.45
CA PHE A 116 -11.82 -9.74 -1.01
C PHE A 116 -11.74 -10.27 0.42
N TRP A 117 -12.40 -9.66 1.40
CA TRP A 117 -12.29 -10.14 2.79
C TRP A 117 -12.87 -11.54 2.98
N THR A 118 -13.95 -11.88 2.26
CA THR A 118 -14.48 -13.24 2.22
C THR A 118 -13.49 -14.23 1.61
N SER A 119 -12.78 -13.87 0.53
CA SER A 119 -11.76 -14.74 -0.07
C SER A 119 -10.50 -14.82 0.78
N PHE A 120 -10.14 -13.74 1.47
CA PHE A 120 -8.98 -13.65 2.36
C PHE A 120 -9.09 -14.64 3.52
N GLN A 121 -10.29 -14.94 4.03
CA GLN A 121 -10.46 -15.98 5.04
C GLN A 121 -10.00 -17.37 4.59
N ARG A 122 -10.05 -17.65 3.27
CA ARG A 122 -9.67 -18.95 2.70
C ARG A 122 -8.25 -18.98 2.15
N TYR A 123 -7.80 -17.87 1.59
CA TYR A 123 -6.56 -17.81 0.80
C TYR A 123 -5.58 -16.76 1.31
N GLY A 124 -5.95 -16.00 2.34
CA GLY A 124 -5.11 -15.05 3.03
C GLY A 124 -4.57 -15.60 4.33
N LYS A 125 -3.52 -14.96 4.83
CA LYS A 125 -2.97 -15.19 6.16
C LYS A 125 -2.61 -13.88 6.81
N SER A 126 -3.07 -13.69 8.04
CA SER A 126 -2.62 -12.62 8.92
C SER A 126 -1.51 -13.13 9.82
N LEU A 127 -0.48 -12.33 10.02
CA LEU A 127 0.72 -12.68 10.76
C LEU A 127 0.87 -11.70 11.93
N THR A 128 1.14 -12.17 13.14
CA THR A 128 1.42 -11.30 14.30
C THR A 128 2.89 -11.33 14.72
N LYS A 129 3.69 -12.21 14.11
CA LYS A 129 5.12 -12.38 14.32
C LYS A 129 5.79 -12.85 13.04
N ALA A 130 7.11 -13.00 13.06
CA ALA A 130 7.86 -13.60 11.97
C ALA A 130 7.40 -15.05 11.73
N GLU A 131 7.12 -15.38 10.48
CA GLU A 131 6.63 -16.69 10.06
C GLU A 131 7.23 -17.12 8.72
N GLN A 132 7.42 -18.43 8.58
CA GLN A 132 7.74 -19.07 7.32
C GLN A 132 6.46 -19.63 6.71
N LEU A 133 6.17 -19.25 5.47
CA LEU A 133 5.01 -19.66 4.69
C LEU A 133 5.46 -20.45 3.47
N ASN A 134 4.64 -21.42 3.06
CA ASN A 134 4.80 -22.09 1.77
C ASN A 134 3.88 -21.42 0.76
N VAL A 135 4.43 -20.97 -0.36
CA VAL A 135 3.67 -20.60 -1.55
C VAL A 135 3.48 -21.89 -2.36
N PRO A 136 2.25 -22.42 -2.46
CA PRO A 136 2.01 -23.68 -3.16
C PRO A 136 2.26 -23.55 -4.67
N GLU A 137 2.56 -24.68 -5.31
CA GLU A 137 2.60 -24.77 -6.76
C GLU A 137 1.28 -24.28 -7.40
N GLY A 138 1.38 -23.61 -8.54
CA GLY A 138 0.23 -23.04 -9.23
C GLY A 138 -0.39 -21.82 -8.53
N ARG A 139 0.28 -21.24 -7.53
CA ARG A 139 -0.15 -20.02 -6.85
C ARG A 139 0.90 -18.91 -6.87
N ILE A 140 0.41 -17.68 -6.69
CA ILE A 140 1.22 -16.49 -6.48
C ILE A 140 0.96 -15.95 -5.08
N GLY A 141 2.02 -15.78 -4.30
CA GLY A 141 2.00 -15.03 -3.05
C GLY A 141 2.09 -13.53 -3.30
N VAL A 142 1.15 -12.77 -2.72
CA VAL A 142 1.14 -11.31 -2.72
C VAL A 142 1.18 -10.82 -1.28
N VAL A 143 2.12 -9.93 -0.99
CA VAL A 143 2.38 -9.43 0.36
C VAL A 143 1.77 -8.03 0.54
N GLY A 144 1.14 -7.80 1.69
CA GLY A 144 0.55 -6.52 2.07
C GLY A 144 1.58 -5.40 2.22
N CYS A 145 1.14 -4.14 2.13
CA CYS A 145 2.02 -2.97 2.23
C CYS A 145 2.61 -2.70 3.62
N TRP A 146 2.11 -3.36 4.67
CA TRP A 146 2.61 -3.24 6.04
C TRP A 146 3.18 -4.58 6.54
N THR A 147 3.73 -5.35 5.61
CA THR A 147 4.40 -6.64 5.86
C THR A 147 5.79 -6.60 5.23
N GLN A 148 6.77 -7.10 5.97
CA GLN A 148 8.16 -7.15 5.55
C GLN A 148 8.49 -8.54 5.03
N ILE A 149 9.05 -8.61 3.82
CA ILE A 149 9.63 -9.84 3.26
C ILE A 149 11.07 -9.89 3.75
N THR A 150 11.42 -10.95 4.48
CA THR A 150 12.78 -11.14 5.00
C THR A 150 13.59 -12.07 4.10
N LEU A 151 12.95 -13.09 3.53
CA LEU A 151 13.60 -14.04 2.62
C LEU A 151 12.59 -14.69 1.67
N VAL A 152 13.05 -15.05 0.47
CA VAL A 152 12.33 -15.89 -0.49
C VAL A 152 13.28 -16.97 -1.00
N ALA A 153 12.83 -18.23 -1.02
CA ALA A 153 13.60 -19.35 -1.55
C ALA A 153 12.73 -20.24 -2.48
N PRO A 154 13.16 -20.51 -3.72
CA PRO A 154 14.34 -19.96 -4.38
C PRO A 154 14.18 -18.45 -4.66
N GLN A 155 15.29 -17.71 -4.73
CA GLN A 155 15.22 -16.26 -5.02
C GLN A 155 14.54 -15.97 -6.37
N ALA A 156 14.72 -16.85 -7.36
CA ALA A 156 14.09 -16.76 -8.67
C ALA A 156 12.55 -16.79 -8.63
N ALA A 157 11.94 -17.21 -7.52
CA ALA A 157 10.49 -17.16 -7.33
C ALA A 157 9.95 -15.72 -7.21
N LEU A 158 10.80 -14.76 -6.83
CA LEU A 158 10.42 -13.35 -6.69
C LEU A 158 10.57 -12.63 -8.04
N ASN A 159 9.46 -12.18 -8.61
CA ASN A 159 9.48 -11.44 -9.88
C ASN A 159 9.71 -9.92 -9.68
N SER A 160 9.80 -9.19 -10.80
CA SER A 160 9.98 -7.73 -10.83
C SER A 160 8.82 -6.93 -10.20
N HIS A 161 7.68 -7.56 -9.97
CA HIS A 161 6.49 -7.01 -9.32
C HIS A 161 6.37 -7.39 -7.84
N LEU A 162 7.39 -8.05 -7.28
CA LEU A 162 7.40 -8.58 -5.91
C LEU A 162 6.30 -9.61 -5.63
N HIS A 163 5.83 -10.27 -6.68
CA HIS A 163 5.02 -11.47 -6.56
C HIS A 163 5.93 -12.67 -6.37
N ILE A 164 5.50 -13.61 -5.54
CA ILE A 164 6.24 -14.84 -5.26
C ILE A 164 5.54 -15.99 -5.97
N LYS A 165 6.12 -16.52 -7.05
CA LYS A 165 5.59 -17.70 -7.77
C LYS A 165 5.90 -18.97 -6.97
N GLY A 166 4.90 -19.79 -6.71
CA GLY A 166 5.10 -21.10 -6.08
C GLY A 166 5.54 -22.17 -7.10
N PRO A 167 6.23 -23.24 -6.66
CA PRO A 167 6.53 -23.57 -5.26
C PRO A 167 7.69 -22.75 -4.68
N ALA A 168 7.47 -22.12 -3.53
CA ALA A 168 8.49 -21.33 -2.84
C ALA A 168 8.28 -21.27 -1.32
N LYS A 169 9.34 -21.02 -0.57
CA LYS A 169 9.31 -20.65 0.85
C LYS A 169 9.43 -19.14 0.97
N LEU A 170 8.55 -18.54 1.77
CA LEU A 170 8.45 -17.11 2.00
C LEU A 170 8.59 -16.84 3.51
N TRP A 171 9.60 -16.08 3.91
CA TRP A 171 9.72 -15.60 5.28
C TRP A 171 9.27 -14.15 5.34
N VAL A 172 8.35 -13.89 6.26
CA VAL A 172 7.63 -12.62 6.37
C VAL A 172 7.36 -12.30 7.83
N GLU A 173 7.30 -11.02 8.13
CA GLU A 173 6.92 -10.52 9.44
C GLU A 173 6.07 -9.25 9.30
N PRO A 174 5.24 -8.92 10.31
CA PRO A 174 4.59 -7.61 10.35
C PRO A 174 5.64 -6.51 10.34
N ALA A 175 5.39 -5.43 9.60
CA ALA A 175 6.31 -4.28 9.64
C ALA A 175 6.37 -3.68 11.04
N ASP A 176 5.22 -3.58 11.72
CA ASP A 176 5.06 -3.00 13.05
C ASP A 176 4.31 -3.98 13.96
N PRO A 177 4.78 -4.21 15.21
CA PRO A 177 4.12 -5.14 16.13
C PRO A 177 2.69 -4.74 16.53
N ARG A 178 2.30 -3.48 16.33
CA ARG A 178 0.95 -2.99 16.67
C ARG A 178 -0.15 -3.48 15.72
N ALA A 179 0.20 -3.98 14.53
CA ALA A 179 -0.78 -4.49 13.59
C ALA A 179 -0.26 -5.74 12.86
N PRO A 180 -1.14 -6.66 12.45
CA PRO A 180 -0.71 -7.84 11.74
C PRO A 180 -0.20 -7.52 10.34
N GLY A 181 0.76 -8.32 9.87
CA GLY A 181 1.10 -8.43 8.45
C GLY A 181 0.05 -9.26 7.70
N MET A 182 -0.01 -9.13 6.38
CA MET A 182 -0.94 -9.84 5.51
C MET A 182 -0.22 -10.44 4.30
N VAL A 183 -0.55 -11.68 3.97
CA VAL A 183 -0.16 -12.36 2.74
C VAL A 183 -1.39 -13.00 2.12
N TYR A 184 -1.50 -12.96 0.79
CA TYR A 184 -2.60 -13.56 0.04
C TYR A 184 -2.07 -14.48 -1.07
N PHE A 185 -2.68 -15.65 -1.23
CA PHE A 185 -2.28 -16.65 -2.23
C PHE A 185 -3.31 -16.79 -3.34
N GLU A 186 -3.06 -16.15 -4.48
CA GLU A 186 -3.93 -16.20 -5.66
C GLU A 186 -3.60 -17.39 -6.55
N LYS A 187 -4.60 -17.99 -7.21
CA LYS A 187 -4.39 -19.09 -8.15
C LYS A 187 -3.91 -18.53 -9.49
N ILE A 188 -2.85 -19.12 -10.03
CA ILE A 188 -2.39 -18.80 -11.40
C ILE A 188 -3.45 -19.28 -12.38
N ARG A 189 -3.97 -18.36 -13.19
CA ARG A 189 -4.73 -18.68 -14.40
C ARG A 189 -3.75 -18.41 -15.55
N TYR A 190 -3.27 -19.45 -16.24
CA TYR A 190 -2.41 -19.40 -17.45
C TYR A 190 -2.69 -18.16 -18.34
N GLU A 191 -1.78 -17.47 -19.03
CA GLU A 191 -0.31 -17.44 -19.21
C GLU A 191 -0.02 -15.98 -19.62
N GLU A 192 0.95 -15.29 -19.03
CA GLU A 192 1.72 -14.30 -19.77
C GLU A 192 3.13 -14.86 -19.85
N PRO A 193 3.72 -15.00 -21.05
CA PRO A 193 5.11 -15.41 -21.16
C PRO A 193 5.95 -14.41 -20.35
N ASP A 194 6.84 -14.95 -19.51
CA ASP A 194 7.86 -14.14 -18.86
C ASP A 194 8.61 -13.39 -19.98
N ASP A 195 8.61 -12.06 -19.91
CA ASP A 195 9.68 -11.27 -20.53
C ASP A 195 10.98 -11.74 -19.86
N ALA A 196 11.58 -12.76 -20.44
CA ALA A 196 12.91 -13.23 -20.12
C ALA A 196 13.87 -12.10 -20.47
N VAL A 197 14.19 -11.27 -19.49
CA VAL A 197 15.28 -10.29 -19.61
C VAL A 197 16.29 -10.57 -18.51
N ALA A 198 17.31 -11.30 -18.96
CA ALA A 198 18.73 -11.18 -18.69
C ALA A 198 19.22 -11.23 -17.23
N ASP A 199 20.10 -12.21 -17.04
CA ASP A 199 21.25 -12.24 -16.16
C ASP A 199 21.77 -10.82 -15.81
N ASP A 200 21.51 -10.41 -14.58
CA ASP A 200 22.21 -9.30 -13.95
C ASP A 200 22.44 -9.71 -12.50
N LYS A 201 23.71 -9.92 -12.13
CA LYS A 201 24.17 -10.07 -10.75
C LYS A 201 23.78 -8.84 -9.95
N SER A 202 22.55 -8.80 -9.45
CA SER A 202 22.07 -7.74 -8.58
C SER A 202 21.94 -8.31 -7.18
N CYS A 203 22.94 -8.02 -6.36
CA CYS A 203 22.81 -8.05 -4.91
C CYS A 203 21.66 -7.11 -4.52
N ILE A 204 20.45 -7.64 -4.35
CA ILE A 204 19.37 -6.89 -3.71
C ILE A 204 19.76 -6.78 -2.23
N SER A 205 20.58 -5.79 -1.92
CA SER A 205 20.62 -5.26 -0.57
C SER A 205 19.25 -4.62 -0.32
N LEU A 206 18.40 -5.31 0.44
CA LEU A 206 17.04 -4.89 0.81
C LEU A 206 17.03 -3.69 1.77
N LYS A 207 18.07 -2.86 1.75
CA LYS A 207 18.14 -1.59 2.48
C LYS A 207 18.10 -0.46 1.48
N ARG A 208 16.92 0.13 1.28
CA ARG A 208 16.80 1.44 0.64
C ARG A 208 16.47 2.51 1.67
N TYR A 209 17.24 3.60 1.56
CA TYR A 209 17.15 4.82 2.33
C TYR A 209 15.70 5.28 2.50
N GLY A 210 15.30 5.46 3.77
CA GLY A 210 14.09 6.21 4.11
C GLY A 210 14.15 7.64 3.55
N PRO A 211 13.02 8.35 3.52
CA PRO A 211 12.98 9.72 3.02
C PRO A 211 14.00 10.58 3.79
N LYS A 212 14.99 11.14 3.10
CA LYS A 212 15.82 12.22 3.64
C LYS A 212 14.90 13.42 3.87
N LYS A 213 14.50 13.63 5.14
CA LYS A 213 13.60 14.71 5.61
C LYS A 213 12.28 14.79 4.85
N VAL A 214 11.19 14.39 5.51
CA VAL A 214 9.84 14.86 5.12
C VAL A 214 9.79 16.36 5.36
N ARG A 215 10.14 17.16 4.35
CA ARG A 215 9.88 18.60 4.31
C ARG A 215 8.46 18.76 3.79
N CYS A 216 7.50 18.92 4.70
CA CYS A 216 6.19 19.47 4.36
C CYS A 216 6.42 20.95 4.00
N PHE A 217 6.50 21.26 2.71
CA PHE A 217 6.30 22.62 2.24
C PHE A 217 4.85 22.73 1.76
N LEU A 218 3.98 23.18 2.66
CA LEU A 218 2.72 23.82 2.28
C LEU A 218 3.03 25.31 2.09
N ASN A 219 3.08 25.78 0.84
CA ASN A 219 2.82 27.19 0.59
C ASN A 219 1.30 27.38 0.64
N LEU A 220 0.81 27.74 1.82
CA LEU A 220 -0.52 28.31 2.00
C LEU A 220 -0.49 29.75 1.49
N VAL A 221 -1.08 30.00 0.32
CA VAL A 221 -1.52 31.35 -0.03
C VAL A 221 -2.89 31.53 0.61
N THR A 222 -2.92 32.17 1.78
CA THR A 222 -4.12 32.83 2.27
C THR A 222 -4.37 34.06 1.41
N ASN A 223 -5.34 34.00 0.50
CA ASN A 223 -6.40 35.01 0.43
C ASN A 223 -7.43 34.69 -0.64
N CYS A 224 -8.65 35.11 -0.33
CA CYS A 224 -9.83 35.05 -1.16
C CYS A 224 -9.65 35.66 -2.56
N LYS A 225 -10.50 35.15 -3.47
CA LYS A 225 -10.91 35.66 -4.79
C LYS A 225 -10.11 35.14 -6.00
N ASN A 226 -10.84 34.32 -6.77
CA ASN A 226 -10.70 34.03 -8.21
C ASN A 226 -9.55 33.12 -8.70
N ILE A 227 -9.99 31.98 -9.26
CA ILE A 227 -9.47 31.17 -10.39
C ILE A 227 -8.02 30.65 -10.30
N GLU A 228 -7.86 29.32 -10.40
CA GLU A 228 -7.06 28.56 -11.40
C GLU A 228 -6.63 27.18 -10.88
N ARG A 229 -6.55 26.20 -11.80
CA ARG A 229 -6.28 24.78 -11.53
C ARG A 229 -4.93 24.55 -10.84
N TRP A 230 -4.91 23.75 -9.78
CA TRP A 230 -3.68 23.37 -9.08
C TRP A 230 -3.28 21.91 -9.38
N ASN A 231 -2.15 21.73 -10.06
CA ASN A 231 -1.50 20.45 -10.29
C ASN A 231 -0.35 20.26 -9.28
N PHE A 232 -0.47 19.31 -8.34
CA PHE A 232 0.61 18.97 -7.40
C PHE A 232 1.35 17.71 -7.84
N LEU A 233 2.46 17.86 -8.55
CA LEU A 233 3.43 16.79 -8.83
C LEU A 233 4.45 16.69 -7.68
N TYR A 234 4.53 15.54 -7.03
CA TYR A 234 5.70 15.19 -6.21
C TYR A 234 6.48 14.09 -6.92
N ASN A 235 7.61 14.47 -7.53
CA ASN A 235 8.69 13.56 -7.89
C ASN A 235 9.58 13.38 -6.67
N LEU A 236 9.85 12.11 -6.32
CA LEU A 236 11.12 11.51 -5.88
C LEU A 236 10.86 10.09 -5.35
#